data_AF-A0A917NBR7-F1
#
_entry.id   AF-A0A917NBR7-F1
#
_cell.length_a   1.000
_cell.length_b   1.000
_cell.length_c   1.000
_cell.angle_alpha   90.00
_cell.angle_beta   90.00
_cell.angle_gamma   90.00
#
_symmetry.space_group_name_H-M   'P 1'
#
loop_
_entity.id
_entity.type
_entity.pdbx_description
1 polymer ?
#
loop_
_entity_poly.entity_id
_entity_poly.type
_entity_poly.pdbx_seq_one_letter_code
_entity_poly.pdbx_strand_id
1 'polypeptide(L)'
;MRYRRSARQLRKLMASGSGASADPSRSARSDHPLLLRSSDPALYFDVKLSVEFTWTGTGPAPLTAGDIAVRGVARRAEEVSKLRALTECERLRAELNIALLHWEPVAMTGVHARAHCVSVEADPELIAGVAAREETIRRRTVLSWQREQREDEVRWLGSLITDPLRATAWWFADNLDKPDQLVKVAQDFQLLRTTLEPEQSDSAGRLVDEFLDDADKAERMWLLETLLNAFGTYGRSDLADRLRTRYGGSIASADDEPAAS
;
A
#
# COMPACT_ATOMS: atom_id res chain seq x y z
N MET A 1 10.93 48.29 22.65
CA MET A 1 9.63 48.39 21.95
C MET A 1 8.77 47.22 22.45
N ARG A 2 7.84 47.26 23.41
CA ARG A 2 6.72 48.16 23.81
C ARG A 2 5.64 48.36 22.73
N TYR A 3 4.70 47.40 22.67
CA TYR A 3 3.30 47.56 22.23
C TYR A 3 2.43 46.58 23.04
N ARG A 4 1.76 47.05 24.12
CA ARG A 4 0.30 47.32 24.21
C ARG A 4 -0.57 46.09 23.87
N ARG A 5 -1.02 45.27 24.83
CA ARG A 5 -2.26 45.46 25.65
C ARG A 5 -3.31 46.35 24.97
N SER A 6 -4.37 45.75 24.40
CA SER A 6 -5.79 46.18 24.53
C SER A 6 -6.68 45.67 23.38
N ALA A 7 -7.33 44.52 23.55
CA ALA A 7 -8.53 44.16 22.77
C ALA A 7 -9.39 43.08 23.47
N ARG A 8 -9.39 43.05 24.82
CA ARG A 8 -10.07 42.02 25.63
C ARG A 8 -11.35 42.50 26.35
N GLN A 9 -11.92 43.67 26.00
CA GLN A 9 -13.02 44.24 26.80
C GLN A 9 -14.27 44.76 26.07
N LEU A 10 -14.44 44.58 24.76
CA LEU A 10 -15.67 45.02 24.05
C LEU A 10 -16.33 43.94 23.18
N ARG A 11 -16.41 42.72 23.71
CA ARG A 11 -17.32 41.66 23.20
C ARG A 11 -18.02 40.90 24.34
N LYS A 12 -18.17 41.56 25.49
CA LYS A 12 -18.78 40.98 26.71
C LYS A 12 -20.14 41.58 27.08
N LEU A 13 -20.80 42.31 26.18
CA LEU A 13 -22.07 43.01 26.49
C LEU A 13 -23.19 42.91 25.44
N MET A 14 -23.08 42.05 24.41
CA MET A 14 -24.12 41.94 23.35
C MET A 14 -24.36 40.51 22.85
N ALA A 15 -24.22 39.49 23.72
CA ALA A 15 -24.72 38.13 23.43
C ALA A 15 -25.41 37.51 24.66
N SER A 16 -26.02 38.36 25.49
CA SER A 16 -27.06 37.97 26.44
C SER A 16 -28.38 37.83 25.67
N GLY A 17 -28.58 36.65 25.09
CA GLY A 17 -29.74 36.37 24.25
C GLY A 17 -29.76 34.93 23.75
N SER A 18 -29.45 33.97 24.62
CA SER A 18 -29.82 32.58 24.38
C SER A 18 -30.40 32.07 25.68
N GLY A 19 -31.74 31.99 25.70
CA GLY A 19 -32.46 31.35 26.78
C GLY A 19 -31.97 29.92 26.89
N ALA A 20 -31.12 29.66 27.88
CA ALA A 20 -30.98 28.34 28.44
C ALA A 20 -32.32 28.01 29.09
N SER A 21 -33.26 27.54 28.27
CA SER A 21 -34.26 26.60 28.71
C SER A 21 -33.49 25.48 29.38
N ALA A 22 -33.44 25.49 30.71
CA ALA A 22 -32.87 24.41 31.49
C ALA A 22 -33.75 23.19 31.25
N ASP A 23 -33.42 22.46 30.19
CA ASP A 23 -34.13 21.27 29.77
C ASP A 23 -33.94 20.25 30.92
N PRO A 24 -35.01 19.87 31.65
CA PRO A 24 -34.90 19.10 32.89
C PRO A 24 -34.40 17.66 32.69
N SER A 25 -34.11 17.28 31.44
CA SER A 25 -33.72 15.92 31.03
C SER A 25 -32.21 15.75 30.79
N ARG A 26 -31.39 16.78 31.04
CA ARG A 26 -29.93 16.73 30.76
C ARG A 26 -29.15 16.26 31.99
N SER A 27 -28.42 15.16 31.84
CA SER A 27 -27.62 14.58 32.92
C SER A 27 -26.37 15.40 33.25
N ALA A 28 -25.90 15.27 34.50
CA ALA A 28 -24.62 15.81 34.93
C ALA A 28 -23.47 15.12 34.20
N ARG A 29 -22.42 15.90 33.93
CA ARG A 29 -21.21 15.47 33.22
C ARG A 29 -20.42 14.47 34.07
N SER A 30 -20.25 13.23 33.61
CA SER A 30 -19.46 12.19 34.27
C SER A 30 -18.30 11.71 33.41
N ASP A 31 -17.13 11.52 34.04
CA ASP A 31 -15.93 10.98 33.40
C ASP A 31 -15.97 9.44 33.42
N HIS A 32 -15.68 8.82 32.29
CA HIS A 32 -15.72 7.39 32.07
C HIS A 32 -14.40 6.91 31.43
N PRO A 33 -13.61 6.08 32.12
CA PRO A 33 -12.46 5.43 31.53
C PRO A 33 -12.91 4.31 30.58
N LEU A 34 -12.26 4.21 29.42
CA LEU A 34 -12.52 3.22 28.38
C LEU A 34 -11.21 2.74 27.77
N LEU A 35 -11.16 1.44 27.47
CA LEU A 35 -10.10 0.84 26.67
C LEU A 35 -10.57 0.75 25.22
N LEU A 36 -9.92 1.48 24.33
CA LEU A 36 -10.26 1.50 22.90
C LEU A 36 -9.21 0.78 22.09
N ARG A 37 -9.64 -0.11 21.19
CA ARG A 37 -8.72 -0.88 20.35
C ARG A 37 -8.03 0.04 19.33
N SER A 38 -6.73 -0.12 19.15
CA SER A 38 -5.95 0.57 18.10
C SER A 38 -6.02 -0.17 16.75
N SER A 39 -5.45 0.42 15.70
CA SER A 39 -5.26 -0.27 14.42
C SER A 39 -4.31 -1.47 14.53
N ASP A 40 -3.48 -1.48 15.56
CA ASP A 40 -2.57 -2.58 15.84
C ASP A 40 -3.27 -3.73 16.56
N PRO A 41 -3.13 -4.98 16.07
CA PRO A 41 -3.70 -6.13 16.74
C PRO A 41 -3.22 -6.23 18.19
N ALA A 42 -4.17 -6.48 19.10
CA ALA A 42 -3.94 -6.65 20.55
C ALA A 42 -3.45 -5.41 21.32
N LEU A 43 -3.40 -4.22 20.70
CA LEU A 43 -2.99 -2.97 21.36
C LEU A 43 -4.17 -2.02 21.57
N TYR A 44 -4.18 -1.31 22.70
CA TYR A 44 -5.30 -0.49 23.17
C TYR A 44 -4.84 0.89 23.65
N PHE A 45 -5.74 1.86 23.56
CA PHE A 45 -5.63 3.19 24.16
C PHE A 45 -6.41 3.25 25.48
N ASP A 46 -5.85 3.93 26.47
CA ASP A 46 -6.52 4.35 27.68
C ASP A 46 -7.18 5.71 27.46
N VAL A 47 -8.51 5.72 27.32
CA VAL A 47 -9.27 6.93 26.98
C VAL A 47 -10.18 7.32 28.13
N LYS A 48 -10.13 8.60 28.51
CA LYS A 48 -11.11 9.20 29.42
C LYS A 48 -12.07 10.05 28.60
N LEU A 49 -13.33 9.64 28.57
CA LEU A 49 -14.40 10.41 27.94
C LEU A 49 -15.27 11.01 29.03
N SER A 50 -15.85 12.17 28.79
CA SER A 50 -17.03 12.54 29.56
C SER A 50 -18.27 12.64 28.69
N VAL A 51 -19.29 11.94 29.18
CA VAL A 51 -20.51 11.61 28.47
C VAL A 51 -21.63 12.49 29.01
N GLU A 52 -22.42 13.03 28.09
CA GLU A 52 -23.67 13.71 28.39
C GLU A 52 -24.79 13.01 27.63
N PHE A 53 -25.96 12.84 28.25
CA PHE A 53 -27.10 12.23 27.60
C PHE A 53 -28.39 13.01 27.84
N THR A 54 -29.35 12.84 26.92
CA THR A 54 -30.73 13.33 27.02
C THR A 54 -31.71 12.23 26.63
N TRP A 55 -32.87 12.23 27.28
CA TRP A 55 -33.97 11.29 27.01
C TRP A 55 -35.05 11.99 26.17
N THR A 56 -35.42 11.39 25.04
CA THR A 56 -36.46 11.92 24.15
C THR A 56 -37.71 11.04 24.08
N GLY A 57 -37.79 9.97 24.88
CA GLY A 57 -38.97 9.11 24.93
C GLY A 57 -40.08 9.64 25.84
N THR A 58 -41.22 8.97 25.84
CA THR A 58 -42.37 9.33 26.67
C THR A 58 -42.17 8.87 28.11
N GLY A 59 -42.47 9.75 29.08
CA GLY A 59 -42.35 9.46 30.50
C GLY A 59 -40.95 9.72 31.09
N PRO A 60 -40.73 9.36 32.36
CA PRO A 60 -39.46 9.58 33.04
C PRO A 60 -38.34 8.75 32.40
N ALA A 61 -37.12 9.30 32.41
CA ALA A 61 -35.95 8.61 31.87
C ALA A 61 -35.71 7.28 32.60
N PRO A 62 -35.48 6.16 31.88
CA PRO A 62 -35.11 4.89 32.50
C PRO A 62 -33.82 5.02 33.32
N LEU A 63 -33.72 4.30 34.45
CA LEU A 63 -32.50 4.27 35.27
C LEU A 63 -31.25 3.80 34.49
N THR A 64 -31.45 3.02 33.43
CA THR A 64 -30.39 2.49 32.55
C THR A 64 -29.99 3.44 31.42
N ALA A 65 -30.61 4.63 31.31
CA ALA A 65 -30.33 5.57 30.22
C ALA A 65 -28.86 6.00 30.17
N GLY A 66 -28.23 6.17 31.33
CA GLY A 66 -26.79 6.44 31.43
C GLY A 66 -25.93 5.32 30.84
N ASP A 67 -26.18 4.07 31.23
CA ASP A 67 -25.42 2.90 30.72
C ASP A 67 -25.63 2.68 29.22
N ILE A 68 -26.82 3.00 28.71
CA ILE A 68 -27.11 3.00 27.27
C ILE A 68 -26.27 4.07 26.57
N ALA A 69 -26.27 5.31 27.10
CA ALA A 69 -25.48 6.40 26.55
C ALA A 69 -23.98 6.08 26.51
N VAL A 70 -23.41 5.57 27.61
CA VAL A 70 -21.99 5.20 27.71
C VAL A 70 -21.63 4.13 26.68
N ARG A 71 -22.43 3.07 26.55
CA ARG A 71 -22.19 2.02 25.53
C ARG A 71 -22.30 2.56 24.10
N GLY A 72 -23.26 3.44 23.83
CA GLY A 72 -23.43 4.07 22.53
C GLY A 72 -22.25 4.95 22.13
N VAL A 73 -21.74 5.74 23.07
CA VAL A 73 -20.52 6.54 22.89
C VAL A 73 -19.30 5.64 22.73
N ALA A 74 -19.13 4.62 23.58
CA ALA A 74 -17.99 3.71 23.51
C ALA A 74 -17.90 3.01 22.15
N ARG A 75 -19.02 2.54 21.61
CA ARG A 75 -19.06 1.93 20.27
C ARG A 75 -18.61 2.88 19.16
N ARG A 76 -19.11 4.12 19.15
CA ARG A 76 -18.69 5.14 18.18
C ARG A 76 -17.21 5.50 18.34
N ALA A 77 -16.74 5.61 19.59
CA ALA A 77 -15.34 5.87 19.87
C ALA A 77 -14.44 4.74 19.34
N GLU A 78 -14.89 3.50 19.44
CA GLU A 78 -14.15 2.33 18.95
C GLU A 78 -14.07 2.26 17.41
N GLU A 79 -15.09 2.73 16.70
CA GLU A 79 -15.06 2.85 15.23
C GLU A 79 -13.95 3.82 14.77
N VAL A 80 -13.73 4.91 15.51
CA VAL A 80 -12.67 5.88 15.24
C VAL A 80 -11.30 5.33 15.64
N SER A 81 -11.18 4.71 16.82
CA SER A 81 -9.89 4.27 17.36
C SER A 81 -9.23 3.14 16.55
N LYS A 82 -10.03 2.25 15.96
CA LYS A 82 -9.53 1.12 15.13
C LYS A 82 -8.75 1.55 13.89
N LEU A 83 -8.84 2.82 13.50
CA LEU A 83 -8.17 3.37 12.33
C LEU A 83 -6.86 4.10 12.67
N ARG A 84 -6.44 4.09 13.94
CA ARG A 84 -5.30 4.87 14.43
C ARG A 84 -4.26 4.00 15.12
N ALA A 85 -3.01 4.26 14.78
CA ALA A 85 -1.87 3.62 15.41
C ALA A 85 -1.64 4.21 16.81
N LEU A 86 -1.01 3.44 17.69
CA LEU A 86 -0.69 3.88 19.07
C LEU A 86 0.13 5.17 19.12
N THR A 87 0.97 5.41 18.11
CA THR A 87 1.79 6.61 17.94
C THR A 87 0.97 7.89 17.69
N GLU A 88 -0.32 7.75 17.34
CA GLU A 88 -1.21 8.85 16.95
C GLU A 88 -2.17 9.30 18.07
N CYS A 89 -1.80 9.21 19.35
CA CYS A 89 -2.67 9.55 20.49
C CYS A 89 -3.32 10.95 20.41
N GLU A 90 -2.53 11.98 20.08
CA GLU A 90 -3.03 13.37 19.93
C GLU A 90 -4.04 13.50 18.78
N ARG A 91 -3.77 12.81 17.66
CA ARG A 91 -4.67 12.80 16.52
C ARG A 91 -5.97 12.08 16.84
N LEU A 92 -5.88 10.92 17.51
CA LEU A 92 -7.05 10.18 17.98
C LEU A 92 -7.90 11.06 18.92
N ARG A 93 -7.28 11.80 19.85
CA ARG A 93 -7.99 12.73 20.73
C ARG A 93 -8.78 13.79 19.95
N ALA A 94 -8.17 14.39 18.91
CA ALA A 94 -8.84 15.37 18.08
C ALA A 94 -10.03 14.76 17.31
N GLU A 95 -9.84 13.58 16.73
CA GLU A 95 -10.88 12.89 15.95
C GLU A 95 -12.03 12.38 16.82
N LEU A 96 -11.74 11.83 18.00
CA LEU A 96 -12.77 11.47 18.99
C LEU A 96 -13.61 12.68 19.40
N ASN A 97 -12.97 13.84 19.60
CA ASN A 97 -13.72 15.06 19.89
C ASN A 97 -14.64 15.46 18.73
N ILE A 98 -14.17 15.40 17.48
CA ILE A 98 -15.01 15.73 16.31
C ILE A 98 -16.19 14.75 16.20
N ALA A 99 -15.92 13.45 16.31
CA ALA A 99 -16.92 12.39 16.13
C ALA A 99 -17.97 12.37 17.24
N LEU A 100 -17.59 12.68 18.48
CA LEU A 100 -18.48 12.49 19.64
C LEU A 100 -19.18 13.77 20.11
N LEU A 101 -18.81 14.96 19.61
CA LEU A 101 -19.34 16.23 20.09
C LEU A 101 -20.83 16.47 19.76
N HIS A 102 -21.34 15.83 18.70
CA HIS A 102 -22.72 15.99 18.26
C HIS A 102 -23.68 15.09 19.05
N TRP A 103 -24.87 15.62 19.33
CA TRP A 103 -25.97 14.85 19.89
C TRP A 103 -26.46 13.84 18.86
N GLU A 104 -26.25 12.56 19.12
CA GLU A 104 -26.72 11.49 18.22
C GLU A 104 -27.56 10.47 18.97
N PRO A 105 -28.57 9.88 18.30
CA PRO A 105 -29.38 8.83 18.90
C PRO A 105 -28.56 7.56 19.12
N VAL A 106 -28.70 6.98 20.31
CA VAL A 106 -28.10 5.68 20.66
C VAL A 106 -29.06 4.57 20.28
N ALA A 107 -28.95 4.11 19.03
CA ALA A 107 -29.85 3.10 18.45
C ALA A 107 -31.34 3.49 18.62
N MET A 108 -32.25 2.51 18.67
CA MET A 108 -33.69 2.73 18.81
C MET A 108 -34.14 2.85 20.27
N THR A 109 -33.31 3.44 21.14
CA THR A 109 -33.58 3.47 22.58
C THR A 109 -34.28 4.73 23.06
N GLY A 110 -34.30 5.81 22.27
CA GLY A 110 -34.78 7.13 22.72
C GLY A 110 -33.77 7.93 23.55
N VAL A 111 -32.56 7.39 23.76
CA VAL A 111 -31.44 8.10 24.38
C VAL A 111 -30.64 8.79 23.29
N HIS A 112 -30.37 10.08 23.45
CA HIS A 112 -29.37 10.80 22.67
C HIS A 112 -28.13 11.01 23.54
N ALA A 113 -26.96 10.80 22.97
CA ALA A 113 -25.71 10.93 23.71
C ALA A 113 -24.67 11.67 22.89
N ARG A 114 -23.85 12.42 23.61
CA ARG A 114 -22.62 13.02 23.09
C ARG A 114 -21.52 12.84 24.12
N ALA A 115 -20.28 12.99 23.69
CA ALA A 115 -19.15 12.97 24.59
C ALA A 115 -18.06 13.92 24.13
N HIS A 116 -17.16 14.22 25.04
CA HIS A 116 -15.91 14.88 24.72
C HIS A 116 -14.76 14.07 25.32
N CYS A 117 -13.63 14.07 24.62
CA CYS A 117 -12.45 13.34 25.03
C CYS A 117 -11.59 14.20 25.98
N VAL A 118 -11.45 13.73 27.22
CA VAL A 118 -10.66 14.38 28.27
C VAL A 118 -9.19 14.08 28.06
N SER A 119 -8.81 12.79 27.97
CA SER A 119 -7.46 12.34 27.65
C SER A 119 -7.46 11.06 26.82
N VAL A 120 -6.37 10.87 26.07
CA VAL A 120 -5.99 9.64 25.38
C VAL A 120 -4.56 9.37 25.78
N GLU A 121 -4.34 8.24 26.43
CA GLU A 121 -3.05 7.79 26.91
C GLU A 121 -2.81 6.37 26.37
N ALA A 122 -1.55 5.96 26.30
CA ALA A 122 -1.17 4.58 26.05
C ALA A 122 0.19 4.30 26.67
N ASP A 123 0.52 3.03 26.84
CA ASP A 123 1.77 2.60 27.43
C ASP A 123 2.98 3.12 26.61
N PRO A 124 3.89 3.91 27.21
CA PRO A 124 5.04 4.48 26.51
C PRO A 124 5.97 3.41 25.92
N GLU A 125 6.07 2.22 26.53
CA GLU A 125 6.89 1.12 25.99
C GLU A 125 6.27 0.56 24.70
N LEU A 126 4.95 0.40 24.68
CA LEU A 126 4.23 -0.05 23.48
C LEU A 126 4.28 1.01 22.37
N ILE A 127 4.13 2.30 22.70
CA ILE A 127 4.29 3.40 21.74
C ILE A 127 5.69 3.35 21.11
N ALA A 128 6.74 3.18 21.92
CA ALA A 128 8.11 3.09 21.42
C ALA A 128 8.30 1.88 20.48
N GLY A 129 7.71 0.73 20.82
CA GLY A 129 7.72 -0.46 19.97
C GLY A 129 7.04 -0.25 18.62
N VAL A 130 5.84 0.35 18.61
CA VAL A 130 5.12 0.68 17.37
C VAL A 130 5.89 1.69 16.54
N ALA A 131 6.44 2.74 17.15
CA ALA A 131 7.25 3.75 16.47
C ALA A 131 8.50 3.15 15.81
N ALA A 132 9.21 2.24 16.48
CA ALA A 132 10.37 1.55 15.93
C ALA A 132 10.01 0.67 14.72
N ARG A 133 8.86 -0.01 14.77
CA ARG A 133 8.35 -0.80 13.65
C ARG A 133 7.98 0.08 12.46
N GLU A 134 7.26 1.18 12.68
CA GLU A 134 6.91 2.16 11.64
C GLU A 134 8.15 2.74 10.96
N GLU A 135 9.16 3.11 11.74
CA GLU A 135 10.43 3.61 11.22
C GLU A 135 11.16 2.56 10.37
N THR A 136 11.13 1.29 10.80
CA THR A 136 11.71 0.18 10.04
C THR A 136 10.99 -0.02 8.70
N ILE A 137 9.65 0.05 8.70
CA ILE A 137 8.85 -0.02 7.46
C ILE A 137 9.20 1.15 6.54
N ARG A 138 9.24 2.38 7.07
CA ARG A 138 9.61 3.58 6.29
C ARG A 138 10.97 3.44 5.62
N ARG A 139 12.00 3.00 6.37
CA ARG A 139 13.34 2.78 5.81
C ARG A 139 13.34 1.72 4.73
N ARG A 140 12.63 0.60 4.93
CA ARG A 140 12.54 -0.46 3.93
C ARG A 140 11.88 0.04 2.64
N THR A 141 10.81 0.82 2.74
CA THR A 141 10.13 1.43 1.58
C THR A 141 11.06 2.38 0.82
N VAL A 142 11.82 3.22 1.54
CA VAL A 142 12.79 4.11 0.89
C VAL A 142 13.87 3.31 0.15
N LEU A 143 14.39 2.25 0.77
CA LEU A 143 15.39 1.37 0.13
C LEU A 143 14.84 0.62 -1.07
N SER A 144 13.57 0.17 -1.04
CA SER A 144 12.97 -0.49 -2.20
C SER A 144 12.79 0.48 -3.36
N TRP A 145 12.32 1.71 -3.10
CA TRP A 145 12.22 2.73 -4.15
C TRP A 145 13.57 3.11 -4.76
N GLN A 146 14.62 3.24 -3.93
CA GLN A 146 15.97 3.48 -4.44
C GLN A 146 16.48 2.34 -5.33
N ARG A 147 16.13 1.10 -5.00
CA ARG A 147 16.48 -0.06 -5.83
C ARG A 147 15.72 -0.06 -7.14
N GLU A 148 14.42 0.17 -7.10
CA GLU A 148 13.58 0.27 -8.30
C GLU A 148 14.08 1.37 -9.24
N GLN A 149 14.41 2.56 -8.71
CA GLN A 149 15.00 3.64 -9.51
C GLN A 149 16.32 3.24 -10.17
N ARG A 150 17.20 2.53 -9.46
CA ARG A 150 18.46 2.05 -10.04
C ARG A 150 18.22 0.98 -11.10
N GLU A 151 17.28 0.07 -10.89
CA GLU A 151 16.94 -0.97 -11.88
C GLU A 151 16.34 -0.34 -13.14
N ASP A 152 15.49 0.67 -13.00
CA ASP A 152 14.93 1.40 -14.12
C ASP A 152 16.00 2.24 -14.85
N GLU A 153 16.92 2.86 -14.13
CA GLU A 153 18.08 3.57 -14.70
C GLU A 153 18.96 2.61 -15.50
N VAL A 154 19.33 1.46 -14.93
CA VAL A 154 20.12 0.44 -15.62
C VAL A 154 19.39 -0.09 -16.85
N ARG A 155 18.07 -0.35 -16.77
CA ARG A 155 17.26 -0.79 -17.89
C ARG A 155 17.20 0.26 -18.99
N TRP A 156 17.01 1.52 -18.61
CA TRP A 156 16.99 2.64 -19.54
C TRP A 156 18.35 2.82 -20.23
N LEU A 157 19.45 2.82 -19.48
CA LEU A 157 20.82 2.87 -20.04
C LEU A 157 21.09 1.69 -20.97
N GLY A 158 20.70 0.47 -20.58
CA GLY A 158 20.80 -0.71 -21.44
C GLY A 158 20.01 -0.57 -22.74
N SER A 159 18.84 0.08 -22.70
CA SER A 159 18.06 0.37 -23.90
C SER A 159 18.73 1.38 -24.83
N LEU A 160 19.48 2.35 -24.29
CA LEU A 160 20.26 3.29 -25.09
C LEU A 160 21.46 2.61 -25.76
N ILE A 161 22.16 1.71 -25.05
CA ILE A 161 23.28 0.95 -25.62
C ILE A 161 22.80 0.05 -26.75
N THR A 162 21.62 -0.56 -26.62
CA THR A 162 21.06 -1.47 -27.63
C THR A 162 20.57 -0.73 -28.88
N ASP A 163 20.13 0.52 -28.73
CA ASP A 163 19.62 1.37 -29.82
C ASP A 163 20.42 2.69 -29.92
N PRO A 164 21.54 2.69 -30.68
CA PRO A 164 22.40 3.85 -30.85
C PRO A 164 21.69 5.07 -31.43
N LEU A 165 20.65 4.89 -32.27
CA LEU A 165 19.87 6.00 -32.82
C LEU A 165 19.06 6.68 -31.72
N ARG A 166 18.40 5.89 -30.85
CA ARG A 166 17.68 6.41 -29.68
C ARG A 166 18.62 7.11 -28.71
N ALA A 167 19.80 6.55 -28.44
CA ALA A 167 20.82 7.18 -27.59
C ALA A 167 21.31 8.52 -28.15
N THR A 168 21.56 8.57 -29.45
CA THR A 168 21.97 9.79 -30.15
C THR A 168 20.88 10.86 -30.10
N ALA A 169 19.62 10.48 -30.33
CA ALA A 169 18.48 11.40 -30.25
C ALA A 169 18.27 11.94 -28.82
N TRP A 170 18.41 11.07 -27.81
CA TRP A 170 18.36 11.48 -26.41
C TRP A 170 19.48 12.47 -26.06
N TRP A 171 20.73 12.16 -26.44
CA TRP A 171 21.87 13.05 -26.21
C TRP A 171 21.67 14.41 -26.88
N PHE A 172 21.14 14.44 -28.11
CA PHE A 172 20.90 15.68 -28.84
C PHE A 172 19.83 16.55 -28.19
N ALA A 173 18.79 15.94 -27.60
CA ALA A 173 17.75 16.67 -26.88
C ALA A 173 18.32 17.50 -25.72
N ASP A 174 19.38 17.00 -25.06
CA ASP A 174 20.06 17.69 -23.96
C ASP A 174 21.24 18.58 -24.44
N ASN A 175 21.61 18.54 -25.73
CA ASN A 175 22.77 19.25 -26.32
C ASN A 175 22.41 19.96 -27.64
N LEU A 176 21.28 20.68 -27.65
CA LEU A 176 20.77 21.36 -28.85
C LEU A 176 21.72 22.43 -29.44
N ASP A 177 22.69 22.90 -28.65
CA ASP A 177 23.69 23.89 -29.03
C ASP A 177 24.88 23.30 -29.80
N LYS A 178 25.00 21.97 -29.90
CA LYS A 178 26.17 21.27 -30.47
C LYS A 178 25.78 20.27 -31.59
N PRO A 179 25.08 20.71 -32.65
CA PRO A 179 24.67 19.80 -33.72
C PRO A 179 25.85 19.22 -34.51
N ASP A 180 26.99 19.92 -34.52
CA ASP A 180 28.24 19.50 -35.14
C ASP A 180 28.85 18.24 -34.48
N GLN A 181 28.56 17.99 -33.20
CA GLN A 181 29.05 16.82 -32.47
C GLN A 181 28.17 15.57 -32.68
N LEU A 182 26.99 15.72 -33.27
CA LEU A 182 25.97 14.66 -33.36
C LEU A 182 26.47 13.42 -34.10
N VAL A 183 27.19 13.61 -35.21
CA VAL A 183 27.73 12.50 -36.01
C VAL A 183 28.76 11.70 -35.21
N LYS A 184 29.60 12.39 -34.44
CA LYS A 184 30.61 11.74 -33.59
C LYS A 184 29.96 10.92 -32.49
N VAL A 185 28.98 11.50 -31.79
CA VAL A 185 28.24 10.79 -30.73
C VAL A 185 27.51 9.56 -31.26
N ALA A 186 26.93 9.64 -32.46
CA ALA A 186 26.31 8.50 -33.12
C ALA A 186 27.31 7.37 -33.38
N GLN A 187 28.52 7.70 -33.85
CA GLN A 187 29.60 6.74 -34.06
C GLN A 187 30.08 6.11 -32.74
N ASP A 188 30.21 6.93 -31.68
CA ASP A 188 30.63 6.46 -30.35
C ASP A 188 29.63 5.45 -29.77
N PHE A 189 28.31 5.70 -29.85
CA PHE A 189 27.29 4.74 -29.42
C PHE A 189 27.25 3.47 -30.29
N GLN A 190 27.48 3.60 -31.60
CA GLN A 190 27.57 2.45 -32.50
C GLN A 190 28.76 1.54 -32.13
N LEU A 191 29.92 2.15 -31.87
CA LEU A 191 31.13 1.44 -31.43
C LEU A 191 30.91 0.76 -30.07
N LEU A 192 30.28 1.49 -29.12
CA LEU A 192 29.96 0.97 -27.80
C LEU A 192 29.06 -0.26 -27.89
N ARG A 193 28.01 -0.22 -28.74
CA ARG A 193 27.15 -1.37 -29.00
C ARG A 193 27.96 -2.56 -29.53
N THR A 194 28.80 -2.37 -30.54
CA THR A 194 29.61 -3.47 -31.09
C THR A 194 30.62 -4.04 -30.08
N THR A 195 31.07 -3.24 -29.12
CA THR A 195 32.04 -3.68 -28.09
C THR A 195 31.35 -4.44 -26.96
N LEU A 196 30.09 -4.09 -26.64
CA LEU A 196 29.30 -4.69 -25.56
C LEU A 196 28.36 -5.80 -26.04
N GLU A 197 28.15 -5.96 -27.36
CA GLU A 197 27.50 -7.15 -27.90
C GLU A 197 28.33 -8.36 -27.43
N PRO A 198 27.75 -9.28 -26.64
CA PRO A 198 28.48 -10.47 -26.24
C PRO A 198 28.91 -11.18 -27.53
N GLU A 199 30.21 -11.53 -27.65
CA GLU A 199 30.67 -12.53 -28.62
C GLU A 199 29.66 -13.67 -28.53
N GLN A 200 29.01 -14.03 -29.64
CA GLN A 200 27.89 -14.97 -29.71
C GLN A 200 28.06 -16.14 -28.72
N SER A 201 27.67 -15.96 -27.46
CA SER A 201 27.75 -17.02 -26.48
C SER A 201 26.63 -17.94 -26.87
N ASP A 202 26.92 -19.22 -27.05
CA ASP A 202 25.93 -20.20 -27.50
C ASP A 202 24.63 -19.99 -26.74
N SER A 203 23.63 -19.46 -27.45
CA SER A 203 22.33 -19.20 -26.83
C SER A 203 21.84 -20.51 -26.23
N ALA A 204 21.10 -20.46 -25.13
CA ALA A 204 20.55 -21.69 -24.54
C ALA A 204 19.79 -22.54 -25.58
N GLY A 205 19.16 -21.90 -26.58
CA GLY A 205 18.56 -22.59 -27.72
C GLY A 205 19.57 -23.30 -28.63
N ARG A 206 20.72 -22.67 -28.92
CA ARG A 206 21.80 -23.27 -29.71
C ARG A 206 22.47 -24.46 -29.00
N LEU A 207 22.67 -24.36 -27.68
CA LEU A 207 23.18 -25.48 -26.88
C LEU A 207 22.18 -26.64 -26.82
N VAL A 208 20.87 -26.34 -26.76
CA VAL A 208 19.82 -27.36 -26.82
C VAL A 208 19.74 -27.97 -28.22
N ASP A 209 19.86 -27.17 -29.28
CA ASP A 209 19.88 -27.66 -30.66
C ASP A 209 21.11 -28.56 -30.90
N GLU A 210 22.30 -28.16 -30.45
CA GLU A 210 23.53 -28.96 -30.53
C GLU A 210 23.42 -30.26 -29.72
N PHE A 211 22.87 -30.20 -28.50
CA PHE A 211 22.58 -31.41 -27.72
C PHE A 211 21.59 -32.33 -28.46
N LEU A 212 20.54 -31.78 -29.06
CA LEU A 212 19.54 -32.56 -29.80
C LEU A 212 20.10 -33.16 -31.09
N ASP A 213 21.10 -32.55 -31.72
CA ASP A 213 21.73 -33.08 -32.93
C ASP A 213 22.56 -34.33 -32.63
N ASP A 214 23.27 -34.37 -31.48
CA ASP A 214 24.14 -35.48 -31.07
C ASP A 214 23.50 -36.51 -30.12
N ALA A 215 22.39 -36.17 -29.45
CA ALA A 215 21.72 -37.05 -28.48
C ALA A 215 21.09 -38.30 -29.12
N ASP A 216 20.92 -39.38 -28.37
CA ASP A 216 20.21 -40.56 -28.87
C ASP A 216 18.68 -40.35 -28.89
N LYS A 217 17.93 -41.28 -29.51
CA LYS A 217 16.47 -41.14 -29.65
C LYS A 217 15.75 -41.07 -28.30
N ALA A 218 16.25 -41.77 -27.27
CA ALA A 218 15.63 -41.80 -25.95
C ALA A 218 15.85 -40.48 -25.20
N GLU A 219 17.06 -39.93 -25.27
CA GLU A 219 17.45 -38.65 -24.68
C GLU A 219 16.71 -37.48 -25.34
N ARG A 220 16.59 -37.48 -26.67
CA ARG A 220 15.78 -36.48 -27.40
C ARG A 220 14.32 -36.51 -26.95
N MET A 221 13.74 -37.71 -26.84
CA MET A 221 12.34 -37.87 -26.42
C MET A 221 12.12 -37.37 -25.00
N TRP A 222 13.00 -37.72 -24.06
CA TRP A 222 12.90 -37.28 -22.68
C TRP A 222 13.03 -35.75 -22.55
N LEU A 223 13.95 -35.13 -23.29
CA LEU A 223 14.12 -33.68 -23.27
C LEU A 223 12.91 -32.97 -23.89
N LEU A 224 12.38 -33.47 -25.00
CA LEU A 224 11.18 -32.93 -25.64
C LEU A 224 9.96 -33.00 -24.71
N GLU A 225 9.76 -34.12 -24.02
CA GLU A 225 8.67 -34.27 -23.06
C GLU A 225 8.82 -33.31 -21.86
N THR A 226 10.04 -33.14 -21.37
CA THR A 226 10.37 -32.20 -20.29
C THR A 226 10.08 -30.76 -20.71
N LEU A 227 10.48 -30.36 -21.92
CA LEU A 227 10.20 -29.02 -22.46
C LEU A 227 8.69 -28.80 -22.69
N LEU A 228 7.97 -29.79 -23.19
CA LEU A 228 6.51 -29.70 -23.35
C LEU A 228 5.80 -29.49 -22.01
N ASN A 229 6.22 -30.21 -20.97
CA ASN A 229 5.64 -30.07 -19.63
C ASN A 229 5.97 -28.70 -19.01
N ALA A 230 7.20 -28.21 -19.19
CA ALA A 230 7.61 -26.88 -18.75
C ALA A 230 6.78 -25.79 -19.44
N PHE A 231 6.66 -25.84 -20.77
CA PHE A 231 5.86 -24.85 -21.51
C PHE A 231 4.37 -24.89 -21.12
N GLY A 232 3.82 -26.07 -20.85
CA GLY A 232 2.46 -26.20 -20.30
C GLY A 232 2.31 -25.52 -18.94
N THR A 233 3.26 -25.74 -18.03
CA THR A 233 3.25 -25.16 -16.67
C THR A 233 3.32 -23.63 -16.69
N TYR A 234 4.09 -23.05 -17.61
CA TYR A 234 4.24 -21.59 -17.75
C TYR A 234 3.24 -20.94 -18.73
N GLY A 235 2.23 -21.67 -19.21
CA GLY A 235 1.16 -21.11 -20.05
C GLY A 235 1.59 -20.75 -21.49
N ARG A 236 2.65 -21.38 -22.01
CA ARG A 236 3.20 -21.17 -23.37
C ARG A 236 2.86 -22.32 -24.31
N SER A 237 1.57 -22.62 -24.44
CA SER A 237 1.08 -23.72 -25.31
C SER A 237 1.46 -23.53 -26.78
N ASP A 238 1.63 -22.28 -27.23
CA ASP A 238 2.10 -21.92 -28.56
C ASP A 238 3.48 -22.53 -28.90
N LEU A 239 4.38 -22.57 -27.92
CA LEU A 239 5.71 -23.16 -28.08
C LEU A 239 5.67 -24.67 -28.04
N ALA A 240 4.82 -25.25 -27.18
CA ALA A 240 4.63 -26.69 -27.10
C ALA A 240 4.10 -27.27 -28.42
N ASP A 241 3.12 -26.59 -29.05
CA ASP A 241 2.56 -27.03 -30.33
C ASP A 241 3.60 -26.95 -31.46
N ARG A 242 4.38 -25.87 -31.51
CA ARG A 242 5.50 -25.75 -32.47
C ARG A 242 6.55 -26.84 -32.29
N LEU A 243 6.86 -27.20 -31.05
CA LEU A 243 7.80 -28.28 -30.73
C LEU A 243 7.28 -29.63 -31.24
N ARG A 244 6.00 -29.93 -31.02
CA ARG A 244 5.34 -31.14 -31.55
C ARG A 244 5.29 -31.17 -33.06
N THR A 245 5.02 -30.05 -33.72
CA THR A 245 5.03 -29.99 -35.19
C THR A 245 6.43 -30.22 -35.75
N ARG A 246 7.46 -29.66 -35.13
CA ARG A 246 8.85 -29.72 -35.63
C ARG A 246 9.51 -31.08 -35.42
N TYR A 247 9.24 -31.74 -34.29
CA TYR A 247 9.90 -33.00 -33.95
C TYR A 247 8.95 -34.22 -33.91
N GLY A 248 7.64 -34.01 -33.88
CA GLY A 248 6.63 -35.08 -33.89
C GLY A 248 6.50 -35.81 -35.23
N GLY A 249 6.89 -35.17 -36.34
CA GLY A 249 6.91 -35.81 -37.67
C GLY A 249 8.04 -36.82 -37.85
N SER A 250 9.15 -36.69 -37.12
CA SER A 250 10.31 -37.58 -37.22
C SER A 250 10.15 -38.88 -36.40
N ILE A 251 9.10 -38.99 -35.59
CA ILE A 251 8.85 -40.12 -34.69
C ILE A 251 7.91 -41.16 -35.34
N ALA A 252 7.06 -40.75 -36.28
CA ALA A 252 6.03 -41.59 -36.88
C ALA A 252 6.45 -42.35 -38.16
N SER A 253 7.66 -42.13 -38.69
CA SER A 253 8.08 -42.62 -40.01
C SER A 253 9.07 -43.79 -40.01
N ALA A 254 9.23 -44.53 -38.90
CA ALA A 254 10.26 -45.59 -38.81
C ALA A 254 9.72 -46.94 -38.28
N ASP A 255 8.44 -47.24 -38.51
CA ASP A 255 7.84 -48.56 -38.23
C ASP A 255 7.23 -49.22 -39.49
N ASP A 256 7.59 -48.79 -40.70
CA ASP A 256 7.07 -49.36 -41.95
C ASP A 256 8.22 -49.82 -42.87
N GLU A 257 8.98 -50.82 -42.41
CA GLU A 257 9.82 -51.66 -43.28
C GLU A 257 9.39 -53.13 -43.09
N PRO A 258 8.61 -53.72 -44.02
CA PRO A 258 8.17 -55.10 -43.90
C PRO A 258 9.34 -56.05 -44.22
N ALA A 259 9.59 -56.98 -43.29
CA ALA A 259 10.52 -58.09 -43.49
C ALA A 259 10.10 -58.95 -44.70
N ALA A 260 10.87 -58.86 -45.79
CA ALA A 260 10.78 -59.80 -46.89
C ALA A 260 11.56 -61.08 -46.52
N SER A 261 10.82 -62.20 -46.46
CA SER A 261 11.37 -63.57 -46.49
C SER A 261 11.81 -63.95 -47.90
#